data_AF-A0A139A1Q3-F1
#
_entry.id   AF-A0A139A1Q3-F1
#
_cell.length_a   1.000
_cell.length_b   1.000
_cell.length_c   1.000
_cell.angle_alpha   90.00
_cell.angle_beta   90.00
_cell.angle_gamma   90.00
#
_symmetry.space_group_name_H-M   'P 1'
#
loop_
_entity.id
_entity.type
_entity.pdbx_description
1 polymer ?
#
loop_
_entity_poly.entity_id
_entity_poly.type
_entity_poly.pdbx_seq_one_letter_code
_entity_poly.pdbx_strand_id
1 'polypeptide(L)'
;MVTLSDLNESSLFHNLSLRYKRGDIYTYTGNILVALNPYRALPIYDMECVRRYKGQSLGELPPHIFALANEAYDNLLKTRRNQCCVISGESGSGKTESTKLILQYLAAMSTKQSLVQEQILDASPILEAFGNAKTVRNDNSSRFGKFIQVQFSGDGSICGARTLEYLLEKSRITSTSNGERSYHVFYSFLAGASADEKELYKLGPPSSYHYLSRSTCVSIPGVDECADYRQIKDAMHTLKFGDQEKYIFRVLASILHLGNVQVQNAPEKDEQAEIVNSEVVDCIAPWIGVDKEKLKTLLTSRSQVTRGELFVTPLTTAQAIDTRDALAKTLYSRMFSWIVSYINDTTTSKDSSLSVGVLDIFGFEDFETNSFEQLCINLANEKLQSFFNLQIFKLEQEEYQRESIPWQSIDFVDNQPCIDLLCKKPIGLLSLLDEESNFPKGTDNYVWVNIWYKVTILLRLWCCKTSNFTSVAQRHFAGTVSYVIDGFLDKNRDTLRQDLLDLLASSDVSFVADLFRGATSDAEGAPSSGTVSRKMPSSSGTVRVKKTPTLGAQFNQSLGELVTTLSGCNPYFIRCVKPNKAKSAALIESQMVLDQLRCFTNRTFCLTCFA
;
A
#
# COMPACT_ATOMS: atom_id res chain seq x y z
N MET A 1 13.39 -12.10 25.85
CA MET A 1 14.76 -12.29 25.32
C MET A 1 15.78 -11.44 26.07
N VAL A 2 15.40 -10.31 26.67
CA VAL A 2 16.32 -9.40 27.35
C VAL A 2 16.97 -9.95 28.63
N THR A 3 16.42 -11.02 29.19
CA THR A 3 16.97 -11.72 30.36
C THR A 3 17.99 -12.80 30.00
N LEU A 4 18.34 -12.96 28.71
CA LEU A 4 19.36 -13.91 28.28
C LEU A 4 20.74 -13.39 28.65
N SER A 5 21.61 -14.28 29.13
CA SER A 5 23.00 -13.94 29.49
C SER A 5 23.87 -13.56 28.29
N ASP A 6 23.54 -14.08 27.11
CA ASP A 6 24.24 -13.80 25.86
C ASP A 6 23.23 -13.50 24.75
N LEU A 7 23.38 -12.31 24.15
CA LEU A 7 22.50 -11.76 23.11
C LEU A 7 23.14 -11.83 21.71
N ASN A 8 23.97 -12.84 21.47
CA ASN A 8 24.44 -13.13 20.12
C ASN A 8 23.31 -13.72 19.22
N GLU A 9 23.51 -13.63 17.90
CA GLU A 9 22.54 -14.12 16.91
C GLU A 9 22.11 -15.58 17.12
N SER A 10 23.05 -16.44 17.51
CA SER A 10 22.80 -17.87 17.72
C SER A 10 21.93 -18.12 18.94
N SER A 11 22.17 -17.42 20.05
CA SER A 11 21.37 -17.51 21.28
C SER A 11 19.93 -17.05 21.05
N LEU A 12 19.76 -15.97 20.30
CA LEU A 12 18.45 -15.42 19.94
C LEU A 12 17.66 -16.39 19.06
N PHE A 13 18.29 -16.90 18.00
CA PHE A 13 17.69 -17.91 17.15
C PHE A 13 17.36 -19.19 17.93
N HIS A 14 18.27 -19.64 18.79
CA HIS A 14 18.08 -20.84 19.60
C HIS A 14 16.84 -20.71 20.50
N ASN A 15 16.71 -19.59 21.21
CA ASN A 15 15.53 -19.31 22.04
C ASN A 15 14.23 -19.29 21.22
N LEU A 16 14.22 -18.59 20.08
CA LEU A 16 13.06 -18.55 19.19
C LEU A 16 12.71 -19.94 18.64
N SER A 17 13.71 -20.73 18.25
CA SER A 17 13.53 -22.09 17.75
C SER A 17 12.93 -23.02 18.81
N LEU A 18 13.43 -22.95 20.06
CA LEU A 18 12.87 -23.75 21.16
C LEU A 18 11.41 -23.39 21.46
N ARG A 19 11.08 -22.10 21.49
CA ARG A 19 9.71 -21.61 21.70
C ARG A 19 8.79 -22.04 20.55
N TYR A 20 9.23 -21.85 19.31
CA TYR A 20 8.47 -22.25 18.12
C TYR A 20 8.15 -23.74 18.11
N LYS A 21 9.10 -24.60 18.48
CA LYS A 21 8.89 -26.06 18.61
C LYS A 21 7.82 -26.43 19.64
N ARG A 22 7.61 -25.61 20.67
CA ARG A 22 6.56 -25.80 21.68
C ARG A 22 5.21 -25.21 21.27
N GLY A 23 5.15 -24.50 20.14
CA GLY A 23 3.97 -23.75 19.70
C GLY A 23 3.88 -22.33 20.26
N ASP A 24 4.90 -21.87 21.00
CA ASP A 24 4.98 -20.52 21.53
C ASP A 24 5.54 -19.57 20.47
N ILE A 25 4.66 -18.95 19.68
CA ILE A 25 5.08 -18.13 18.54
C ILE A 25 5.44 -16.68 18.87
N TYR A 26 5.01 -16.20 20.04
CA TYR A 26 5.21 -14.81 20.47
C TYR A 26 6.38 -14.72 21.45
N THR A 27 7.25 -13.73 21.31
CA THR A 27 8.39 -13.53 22.22
C THR A 27 8.70 -12.05 22.37
N TYR A 28 8.87 -11.57 23.61
CA TYR A 28 9.30 -10.19 23.86
C TYR A 28 10.80 -10.00 23.68
N THR A 29 11.14 -8.87 23.07
CA THR A 29 12.47 -8.26 23.02
C THR A 29 12.34 -6.82 23.53
N GLY A 30 12.47 -6.63 24.84
CA GLY A 30 12.15 -5.34 25.47
C GLY A 30 10.70 -4.97 25.21
N ASN A 31 10.48 -3.79 24.63
CA ASN A 31 9.17 -3.26 24.23
C ASN A 31 8.68 -3.77 22.85
N ILE A 32 9.43 -4.66 22.19
CA ILE A 32 9.08 -5.21 20.86
C ILE A 32 8.50 -6.61 21.01
N LEU A 33 7.41 -6.89 20.30
CA LEU A 33 6.85 -8.23 20.17
C LEU A 33 7.34 -8.90 18.88
N VAL A 34 8.06 -10.01 19.01
CA VAL A 34 8.43 -10.87 17.87
C VAL A 34 7.36 -11.96 17.70
N ALA A 35 6.82 -12.10 16.49
CA ALA A 35 5.77 -13.06 16.15
C ALA A 35 6.21 -13.96 15.00
N LEU A 36 6.41 -15.26 15.25
CA LEU A 36 6.77 -16.23 14.20
C LEU A 36 5.50 -16.81 13.56
N ASN A 37 5.40 -16.80 12.23
CA ASN A 37 4.23 -17.39 11.56
C ASN A 37 4.14 -18.91 11.83
N PRO A 38 3.06 -19.43 12.44
CA PRO A 38 2.93 -20.87 12.70
C PRO A 38 2.59 -21.70 11.45
N TYR A 39 2.10 -21.09 10.37
CA TYR A 39 1.49 -21.78 9.21
C TYR A 39 0.39 -22.79 9.58
N ARG A 40 -0.24 -22.61 10.75
CA ARG A 40 -1.39 -23.37 11.24
C ARG A 40 -2.18 -22.53 12.22
N ALA A 41 -3.47 -22.85 12.37
CA ALA A 41 -4.28 -22.26 13.43
C ALA A 41 -3.78 -22.73 14.81
N LEU A 42 -3.77 -21.83 15.78
CA LEU A 42 -3.47 -22.11 17.18
C LEU A 42 -4.66 -21.69 18.05
N PRO A 43 -5.06 -22.49 19.05
CA PRO A 43 -6.19 -22.18 19.93
C PRO A 43 -5.80 -21.17 21.03
N ILE A 44 -5.30 -20.01 20.62
CA ILE A 44 -4.79 -18.95 21.53
C ILE A 44 -5.46 -17.59 21.28
N TYR A 45 -6.52 -17.55 20.47
CA TYR A 45 -7.19 -16.32 20.04
C TYR A 45 -8.69 -16.30 20.36
N ASP A 46 -9.14 -17.19 21.26
CA ASP A 46 -10.52 -17.25 21.68
C ASP A 46 -10.88 -16.12 22.66
N MET A 47 -12.19 -15.98 22.93
CA MET A 47 -12.70 -14.97 23.86
C MET A 47 -12.24 -15.20 25.31
N GLU A 48 -11.84 -16.42 25.68
CA GLU A 48 -11.27 -16.69 26.99
C GLU A 48 -9.88 -16.06 27.10
N CYS A 49 -9.04 -16.21 26.07
CA CYS A 49 -7.75 -15.56 25.98
C CYS A 49 -7.89 -14.03 25.99
N VAL A 50 -8.87 -13.47 25.26
CA VAL A 50 -9.16 -12.02 25.31
C VAL A 50 -9.44 -11.57 26.75
N ARG A 51 -10.31 -12.28 27.49
CA ARG A 51 -10.61 -11.95 28.89
C ARG A 51 -9.41 -12.10 29.81
N ARG A 52 -8.55 -13.08 29.54
CA ARG A 52 -7.34 -13.34 30.32
C ARG A 52 -6.35 -12.18 30.24
N TYR A 53 -6.18 -11.56 29.08
CA TYR A 53 -5.25 -10.44 28.90
C TYR A 53 -5.83 -9.06 29.27
N LYS A 54 -7.15 -8.98 29.48
CA LYS A 54 -7.83 -7.73 29.82
C LYS A 54 -7.33 -7.14 31.14
N GLY A 55 -6.85 -5.89 31.09
CA GLY A 55 -6.39 -5.13 32.25
C GLY A 55 -5.14 -5.69 32.93
N GLN A 56 -4.41 -6.58 32.26
CA GLN A 56 -3.14 -7.12 32.76
C GLN A 56 -1.98 -6.24 32.25
N SER A 57 -1.01 -5.98 33.12
CA SER A 57 0.15 -5.19 32.73
C SER A 57 1.06 -5.99 31.79
N LEU A 58 1.72 -5.31 30.85
CA LEU A 58 2.69 -5.96 29.97
C LEU A 58 3.79 -6.68 30.78
N GLY A 59 3.94 -7.99 30.56
CA GLY A 59 4.96 -8.83 31.22
C GLY A 59 4.44 -9.69 32.39
N GLU A 60 3.25 -9.41 32.93
CA GLU A 60 2.61 -10.26 33.96
C GLU A 60 2.19 -11.63 33.39
N LEU A 61 1.73 -11.62 32.14
CA LEU A 61 1.35 -12.81 31.38
C LEU A 61 2.36 -13.14 30.29
N PRO A 62 2.37 -14.39 29.77
CA PRO A 62 3.23 -14.79 28.67
C PRO A 62 3.08 -13.87 27.44
N PRO A 63 4.13 -13.73 26.60
CA PRO A 63 4.07 -12.88 25.42
C PRO A 63 2.91 -13.24 24.50
N HIS A 64 2.12 -12.24 24.13
CA HIS A 64 0.98 -12.42 23.25
C HIS A 64 0.59 -11.10 22.56
N ILE A 65 -0.02 -11.18 21.38
CA ILE A 65 -0.47 -9.99 20.66
C ILE A 65 -1.56 -9.21 21.41
N PHE A 66 -2.43 -9.93 22.14
CA PHE A 66 -3.45 -9.33 22.99
C PHE A 66 -2.88 -8.58 24.19
N ALA A 67 -1.70 -8.95 24.69
CA ALA A 67 -1.05 -8.20 25.75
C ALA A 67 -0.64 -6.79 25.27
N LEU A 68 -0.12 -6.70 24.04
CA LEU A 68 0.26 -5.44 23.43
C LEU A 68 -0.97 -4.60 23.04
N ALA A 69 -2.03 -5.24 22.54
CA ALA A 69 -3.30 -4.56 22.29
C ALA A 69 -3.94 -4.04 23.59
N ASN A 70 -3.85 -4.79 24.70
CA ASN A 70 -4.27 -4.34 26.03
C ASN A 70 -3.48 -3.12 26.47
N GLU A 71 -2.15 -3.18 26.40
CA GLU A 71 -1.27 -2.09 26.81
C GLU A 71 -1.56 -0.81 26.01
N ALA A 72 -1.75 -0.93 24.69
CA ALA A 72 -2.14 0.20 23.84
C ALA A 72 -3.50 0.78 24.28
N TYR A 73 -4.51 -0.05 24.50
CA TYR A 73 -5.83 0.41 24.94
C TYR A 73 -5.80 1.05 26.33
N ASP A 74 -5.13 0.43 27.30
CA ASP A 74 -5.04 0.95 28.67
C ASP A 74 -4.26 2.27 28.71
N ASN A 75 -3.17 2.39 27.95
CA ASN A 75 -2.41 3.64 27.86
C ASN A 75 -3.16 4.74 27.12
N LEU A 76 -4.00 4.42 26.13
CA LEU A 76 -4.91 5.39 25.51
C LEU A 76 -5.80 6.04 26.59
N LEU A 77 -6.39 5.23 27.47
CA LEU A 77 -7.30 5.72 28.52
C LEU A 77 -6.55 6.46 29.64
N LYS A 78 -5.39 5.95 30.06
CA LYS A 78 -4.57 6.56 31.13
C LYS A 78 -3.93 7.88 30.70
N THR A 79 -3.32 7.91 29.51
CA THR A 79 -2.52 9.06 29.05
C THR A 79 -3.32 10.06 28.23
N ARG A 80 -4.51 9.68 27.73
CA ARG A 80 -5.31 10.48 26.78
C ARG A 80 -4.52 10.90 25.54
N ARG A 81 -3.59 10.04 25.08
CA ARG A 81 -2.80 10.22 23.85
C ARG A 81 -3.11 9.12 22.86
N ASN A 82 -3.12 9.45 21.57
CA ASN A 82 -3.27 8.46 20.50
C ASN A 82 -2.15 7.42 20.55
N GLN A 83 -2.48 6.18 20.22
CA GLN A 83 -1.58 5.04 20.24
C GLN A 83 -1.48 4.45 18.84
N CYS A 84 -0.38 3.80 18.49
CA CYS A 84 -0.30 3.07 17.22
C CYS A 84 0.46 1.75 17.36
N CYS A 85 -0.04 0.71 16.70
CA CYS A 85 0.62 -0.57 16.55
C CYS A 85 1.25 -0.63 15.15
N VAL A 86 2.58 -0.67 15.10
CA VAL A 86 3.35 -0.74 13.85
C VAL A 86 3.77 -2.19 13.63
N ILE A 87 3.11 -2.84 12.67
CA ILE A 87 3.38 -4.24 12.32
C ILE A 87 4.28 -4.27 11.08
N SER A 88 5.40 -4.98 11.17
CA SER A 88 6.38 -5.06 10.08
C SER A 88 6.94 -6.47 9.94
N GLY A 89 7.52 -6.75 8.77
CA GLY A 89 8.09 -8.05 8.43
C GLY A 89 7.94 -8.37 6.94
N GLU A 90 8.61 -9.43 6.49
CA GLU A 90 8.58 -9.85 5.09
C GLU A 90 7.19 -10.26 4.60
N SER A 91 7.01 -10.36 3.27
CA SER A 91 5.76 -10.88 2.70
C SER A 91 5.47 -12.32 3.17
N GLY A 92 4.26 -12.54 3.69
CA GLY A 92 3.83 -13.82 4.26
C GLY A 92 4.28 -14.09 5.70
N SER A 93 4.82 -13.10 6.42
CA SER A 93 5.25 -13.28 7.82
C SER A 93 4.13 -13.23 8.87
N GLY A 94 2.89 -12.90 8.48
CA GLY A 94 1.72 -12.84 9.38
C GLY A 94 1.27 -11.44 9.80
N LYS A 95 1.66 -10.40 9.06
CA LYS A 95 1.28 -8.99 9.35
C LYS A 95 -0.23 -8.77 9.38
N THR A 96 -0.92 -9.12 8.30
CA THR A 96 -2.37 -8.94 8.16
C THR A 96 -3.17 -9.74 9.19
N GLU A 97 -2.75 -10.96 9.51
CA GLU A 97 -3.38 -11.75 10.58
C GLU A 97 -3.16 -11.13 11.96
N SER A 98 -1.96 -10.58 12.22
CA SER A 98 -1.69 -9.81 13.43
C SER A 98 -2.59 -8.57 13.54
N THR A 99 -2.81 -7.85 12.43
CA THR A 99 -3.75 -6.72 12.37
C THR A 99 -5.17 -7.15 12.74
N LYS A 100 -5.67 -8.24 12.15
CA LYS A 100 -7.01 -8.78 12.46
C LYS A 100 -7.16 -9.10 13.94
N LEU A 101 -6.15 -9.74 14.54
CA LEU A 101 -6.15 -10.09 15.96
C LEU A 101 -6.16 -8.85 16.88
N ILE A 102 -5.39 -7.81 16.55
CA ILE A 102 -5.42 -6.55 17.31
C ILE A 102 -6.80 -5.91 17.21
N LEU A 103 -7.37 -5.82 16.01
CA LEU A 103 -8.71 -5.25 15.80
C LEU A 103 -9.78 -6.06 16.54
N GLN A 104 -9.71 -7.39 16.50
CA GLN A 104 -10.60 -8.29 17.25
C GLN A 104 -10.51 -8.03 18.76
N TYR A 105 -9.31 -7.88 19.30
CA TYR A 105 -9.12 -7.57 20.71
C TYR A 105 -9.72 -6.22 21.09
N LEU A 106 -9.40 -5.16 20.34
CA LEU A 106 -9.93 -3.82 20.57
C LEU A 106 -11.47 -3.79 20.49
N ALA A 107 -12.02 -4.48 19.50
CA ALA A 107 -13.45 -4.69 19.34
C ALA A 107 -14.07 -5.34 20.59
N ALA A 108 -13.46 -6.40 21.10
CA ALA A 108 -13.93 -7.10 22.29
C ALA A 108 -13.77 -6.29 23.61
N MET A 109 -12.90 -5.29 23.65
CA MET A 109 -12.75 -4.40 24.82
C MET A 109 -13.84 -3.34 24.93
N SER A 110 -14.52 -3.01 23.82
CA SER A 110 -15.63 -2.05 23.83
C SER A 110 -16.73 -2.52 24.80
N THR A 111 -17.13 -1.64 25.71
CA THR A 111 -18.16 -1.96 26.72
C THR A 111 -19.56 -2.11 26.11
N LYS A 112 -19.75 -1.59 24.89
CA LYS A 112 -21.00 -1.67 24.12
C LYS A 112 -20.72 -2.34 22.79
N GLN A 113 -21.52 -3.36 22.47
CA GLN A 113 -21.63 -3.84 21.10
C GLN A 113 -22.29 -2.74 20.28
N SER A 114 -21.60 -2.25 19.26
CA SER A 114 -22.10 -1.24 18.34
C SER A 114 -22.10 -1.79 16.93
N LEU A 115 -23.02 -1.31 16.09
CA LEU A 115 -23.03 -1.61 14.65
C LEU A 115 -21.67 -1.27 14.01
N VAL A 116 -21.02 -0.21 14.50
CA VAL A 116 -19.68 0.23 14.07
C VAL A 116 -18.63 -0.87 14.27
N GLN A 117 -18.72 -1.64 15.36
CA GLN A 117 -17.79 -2.74 15.64
C GLN A 117 -17.85 -3.83 14.56
N GLU A 118 -19.05 -4.19 14.11
CA GLU A 118 -19.29 -5.17 13.05
C GLU A 118 -18.81 -4.61 11.69
N GLN A 119 -19.16 -3.35 11.40
CA GLN A 119 -18.74 -2.66 10.17
C GLN A 119 -17.22 -2.55 10.00
N ILE A 120 -16.46 -2.40 11.10
CA ILE A 120 -14.98 -2.39 11.05
C ILE A 120 -14.43 -3.72 10.55
N LEU A 121 -15.01 -4.84 11.02
CA LEU A 121 -14.56 -6.18 10.63
C LEU A 121 -15.01 -6.50 9.20
N ASP A 122 -16.24 -6.11 8.84
CA ASP A 122 -16.82 -6.35 7.51
C ASP A 122 -16.21 -5.50 6.39
N ALA A 123 -15.52 -4.40 6.72
CA ALA A 123 -14.73 -3.67 5.73
C ALA A 123 -13.54 -4.50 5.20
N SER A 124 -13.02 -5.45 6.00
CA SER A 124 -11.78 -6.18 5.66
C SER A 124 -11.92 -7.05 4.40
N PRO A 125 -12.99 -7.88 4.21
CA PRO A 125 -13.21 -8.61 2.97
C PRO A 125 -13.18 -7.74 1.71
N ILE A 126 -13.80 -6.55 1.76
CA ILE A 126 -13.82 -5.62 0.63
C ILE A 126 -12.40 -5.10 0.37
N LEU A 127 -11.72 -4.59 1.39
CA LEU A 127 -10.37 -4.04 1.23
C LEU A 127 -9.35 -5.10 0.79
N GLU A 128 -9.47 -6.34 1.25
CA GLU A 128 -8.62 -7.44 0.80
C GLU A 128 -8.94 -7.86 -0.63
N ALA A 129 -10.21 -7.94 -1.02
CA ALA A 129 -10.58 -8.28 -2.39
C ALA A 129 -10.04 -7.28 -3.42
N PHE A 130 -10.15 -5.99 -3.13
CA PHE A 130 -9.72 -4.91 -4.04
C PHE A 130 -8.26 -4.49 -3.86
N GLY A 131 -7.63 -4.80 -2.72
CA GLY A 131 -6.29 -4.33 -2.39
C GLY A 131 -5.23 -5.43 -2.27
N ASN A 132 -5.63 -6.70 -2.26
CA ASN A 132 -4.71 -7.83 -2.17
C ASN A 132 -4.66 -8.65 -3.46
N ALA A 133 -3.53 -9.31 -3.66
CA ALA A 133 -3.29 -10.18 -4.80
C ALA A 133 -2.34 -11.31 -4.44
N LYS A 134 -2.32 -12.35 -5.29
CA LYS A 134 -1.31 -13.42 -5.22
C LYS A 134 0.02 -12.91 -5.76
N THR A 135 1.07 -13.13 -4.99
CA THR A 135 2.47 -13.01 -5.40
C THR A 135 3.16 -14.36 -5.31
N VAL A 136 4.40 -14.46 -5.81
CA VAL A 136 5.21 -15.68 -5.65
C VAL A 136 5.43 -16.04 -4.16
N ARG A 137 5.42 -15.04 -3.26
CA ARG A 137 5.74 -15.22 -1.83
C ARG A 137 4.53 -15.43 -0.93
N ASN A 138 3.37 -14.89 -1.30
CA ASN A 138 2.17 -14.87 -0.47
C ASN A 138 0.91 -14.86 -1.37
N ASP A 139 -0.05 -15.73 -1.04
CA ASP A 139 -1.26 -15.91 -1.83
C ASP A 139 -2.30 -14.80 -1.61
N ASN A 140 -2.25 -14.13 -0.44
CA ASN A 140 -3.08 -12.98 -0.08
C ASN A 140 -2.18 -11.81 0.34
N SER A 141 -1.40 -11.27 -0.60
CA SER A 141 -0.44 -10.19 -0.33
C SER A 141 -1.12 -8.83 -0.45
N SER A 142 -1.08 -8.02 0.61
CA SER A 142 -1.47 -6.61 0.55
C SER A 142 -0.62 -5.86 -0.46
N ARG A 143 -1.26 -5.21 -1.43
CA ARG A 143 -0.64 -4.36 -2.47
C ARG A 143 -0.97 -2.88 -2.29
N PHE A 144 -1.40 -2.53 -1.09
CA PHE A 144 -1.53 -1.18 -0.56
C PHE A 144 -1.21 -1.21 0.93
N GLY A 145 -0.78 -0.08 1.48
CA GLY A 145 -0.68 0.13 2.92
C GLY A 145 -2.02 0.61 3.48
N LYS A 146 -2.41 0.07 4.63
CA LYS A 146 -3.60 0.48 5.37
C LYS A 146 -3.24 0.85 6.80
N PHE A 147 -3.68 2.03 7.22
CA PHE A 147 -3.62 2.45 8.61
C PHE A 147 -5.05 2.57 9.13
N ILE A 148 -5.45 1.62 9.98
CA ILE A 148 -6.80 1.54 10.53
C ILE A 148 -6.79 2.20 11.90
N GLN A 149 -7.46 3.33 12.03
CA GLN A 149 -7.65 4.06 13.27
C GLN A 149 -8.97 3.63 13.90
N VAL A 150 -8.92 2.89 15.00
CA VAL A 150 -10.09 2.61 15.84
C VAL A 150 -10.29 3.79 16.79
N GLN A 151 -11.45 4.42 16.74
CA GLN A 151 -11.77 5.63 17.50
C GLN A 151 -12.55 5.26 18.76
N PHE A 152 -12.15 5.85 19.88
CA PHE A 152 -12.73 5.59 21.19
C PHE A 152 -13.35 6.86 21.77
N SER A 153 -14.50 6.72 22.44
CA SER A 153 -15.09 7.76 23.26
C SER A 153 -14.38 7.89 24.60
N GLY A 154 -14.68 8.97 25.34
CA GLY A 154 -14.02 9.27 26.61
C GLY A 154 -14.17 8.19 27.70
N ASP A 155 -15.19 7.32 27.58
CA ASP A 155 -15.49 6.16 28.44
C ASP A 155 -14.81 4.86 27.98
N GLY A 156 -14.06 4.88 26.87
CA GLY A 156 -13.38 3.70 26.30
C GLY A 156 -14.23 2.83 25.38
N SER A 157 -15.46 3.23 25.04
CA SER A 157 -16.26 2.52 24.04
C SER A 157 -15.79 2.85 22.61
N ILE A 158 -15.91 1.90 21.67
CA ILE A 158 -15.66 2.19 20.25
C ILE A 158 -16.80 3.07 19.73
N CYS A 159 -16.45 4.24 19.20
CA CYS A 159 -17.40 5.17 18.61
C CYS A 159 -17.26 5.30 17.10
N GLY A 160 -16.12 4.90 16.52
CA GLY A 160 -15.88 5.01 15.07
C GLY A 160 -14.63 4.27 14.62
N ALA A 161 -14.40 4.23 13.31
CA ALA A 161 -13.11 3.90 12.74
C ALA A 161 -12.87 4.60 11.41
N ARG A 162 -11.59 4.81 11.10
CA ARG A 162 -11.13 5.42 9.86
C ARG A 162 -9.96 4.62 9.29
N THR A 163 -10.03 4.27 8.02
CA THR A 163 -8.95 3.63 7.27
C THR A 163 -8.28 4.67 6.38
N LEU A 164 -6.98 4.86 6.56
CA LEU A 164 -6.15 5.62 5.63
C LEU A 164 -5.47 4.63 4.69
N GLU A 165 -5.73 4.77 3.39
CA GLU A 165 -5.05 4.01 2.35
C GLU A 165 -3.78 4.74 1.89
N TYR A 166 -2.77 3.94 1.56
CA TYR A 166 -1.49 4.43 1.09
C TYR A 166 -0.99 3.51 -0.02
N LEU A 167 -0.42 4.08 -1.09
CA LEU A 167 0.52 3.35 -1.97
C LEU A 167 -0.07 2.10 -2.66
N LEU A 168 -1.26 2.20 -3.25
CA LEU A 168 -1.84 1.15 -4.08
C LEU A 168 -0.95 0.86 -5.31
N GLU A 169 -0.61 -0.40 -5.53
CA GLU A 169 0.17 -0.85 -6.70
C GLU A 169 -0.71 -0.88 -7.97
N LYS A 170 -0.85 0.28 -8.63
CA LYS A 170 -1.69 0.42 -9.82
C LYS A 170 -1.22 -0.44 -11.00
N SER A 171 0.09 -0.63 -11.17
CA SER A 171 0.64 -1.37 -12.32
C SER A 171 0.20 -2.84 -12.37
N ARG A 172 -0.21 -3.43 -11.24
CA ARG A 172 -0.77 -4.79 -11.15
C ARG A 172 -2.05 -5.00 -11.97
N ILE A 173 -2.75 -3.92 -12.30
CA ILE A 173 -3.97 -3.98 -13.12
C ILE A 173 -3.63 -4.38 -14.56
N THR A 174 -2.53 -3.85 -15.11
CA THR A 174 -2.20 -4.00 -16.53
C THR A 174 -0.99 -4.89 -16.78
N SER A 175 -0.15 -5.09 -15.77
CA SER A 175 1.00 -5.98 -15.79
C SER A 175 0.97 -6.96 -14.62
N THR A 176 1.36 -8.20 -14.87
CA THR A 176 1.43 -9.24 -13.84
C THR A 176 2.58 -10.19 -14.21
N SER A 177 3.42 -10.52 -13.24
CA SER A 177 4.53 -11.46 -13.42
C SER A 177 4.04 -12.91 -13.44
N ASN A 178 4.82 -13.80 -14.07
CA ASN A 178 4.45 -15.22 -14.13
C ASN A 178 4.37 -15.82 -12.71
N GLY A 179 3.31 -16.58 -12.43
CA GLY A 179 3.04 -17.15 -11.11
C GLY A 179 2.28 -16.22 -10.14
N GLU A 180 2.08 -14.95 -10.51
CA GLU A 180 1.28 -13.98 -9.75
C GLU A 180 -0.15 -13.83 -10.31
N ARG A 181 -0.99 -13.08 -9.62
CA ARG A 181 -2.32 -12.67 -10.10
C ARG A 181 -2.49 -11.15 -10.06
N SER A 182 -3.52 -10.68 -10.78
CA SER A 182 -4.11 -9.38 -10.48
C SER A 182 -4.89 -9.41 -9.16
N TYR A 183 -5.60 -8.33 -8.83
CA TYR A 183 -6.39 -8.23 -7.60
C TYR A 183 -7.47 -9.30 -7.51
N HIS A 184 -7.71 -9.82 -6.30
CA HIS A 184 -8.63 -10.94 -6.06
C HIS A 184 -10.04 -10.68 -6.57
N VAL A 185 -10.53 -9.44 -6.46
CA VAL A 185 -11.87 -9.04 -6.88
C VAL A 185 -12.17 -9.40 -8.33
N PHE A 186 -11.20 -9.35 -9.25
CA PHE A 186 -11.43 -9.74 -10.64
C PHE A 186 -11.78 -11.22 -10.76
N TYR A 187 -11.06 -12.09 -10.05
CA TYR A 187 -11.28 -13.54 -10.11
C TYR A 187 -12.56 -13.93 -9.38
N SER A 188 -12.79 -13.39 -8.19
CA SER A 188 -14.04 -13.60 -7.44
C SER A 188 -15.25 -13.11 -8.22
N PHE A 189 -15.17 -11.96 -8.89
CA PHE A 189 -16.24 -11.43 -9.73
C PHE A 189 -16.56 -12.35 -10.92
N LEU A 190 -15.55 -12.81 -11.65
CA LEU A 190 -15.76 -13.71 -12.79
C LEU A 190 -16.30 -15.09 -12.37
N ALA A 191 -15.83 -15.62 -11.25
CA ALA A 191 -16.26 -16.92 -10.74
C ALA A 191 -17.68 -16.85 -10.16
N GLY A 192 -17.90 -15.92 -9.23
CA GLY A 192 -19.09 -15.84 -8.38
C GLY A 192 -20.27 -15.06 -8.94
N ALA A 193 -20.10 -14.27 -10.01
CA ALA A 193 -21.22 -13.55 -10.64
C ALA A 193 -22.34 -14.51 -11.09
N SER A 194 -23.58 -14.09 -10.84
CA SER A 194 -24.79 -14.77 -11.28
C SER A 194 -24.90 -14.81 -12.82
N ALA A 195 -25.79 -15.65 -13.36
CA ALA A 195 -26.01 -15.72 -14.81
C ALA A 195 -26.42 -14.35 -15.38
N ASP A 196 -27.33 -13.64 -14.68
CA ASP A 196 -27.80 -12.32 -15.07
C ASP A 196 -26.66 -11.27 -15.03
N GLU A 197 -25.81 -11.31 -14.00
CA GLU A 197 -24.62 -10.44 -13.93
C GLU A 197 -23.62 -10.75 -15.04
N LYS A 198 -23.40 -12.04 -15.35
CA LYS A 198 -22.51 -12.46 -16.45
C LYS A 198 -23.02 -11.98 -17.79
N GLU A 199 -24.32 -12.03 -18.04
CA GLU A 199 -24.92 -11.47 -19.25
C GLU A 199 -24.83 -9.94 -19.28
N LEU A 200 -25.20 -9.28 -18.18
CA LEU A 200 -25.20 -7.82 -18.05
C LEU A 200 -23.82 -7.20 -18.28
N TYR A 201 -22.77 -7.81 -17.74
CA TYR A 201 -21.39 -7.33 -17.81
C TYR A 201 -20.55 -8.02 -18.89
N LYS A 202 -21.16 -8.92 -19.68
CA LYS A 202 -20.51 -9.74 -20.72
C LYS A 202 -19.26 -10.44 -20.18
N LEU A 203 -19.43 -11.18 -19.09
CA LEU A 203 -18.33 -11.84 -18.37
C LEU A 203 -17.97 -13.18 -19.01
N GLY A 204 -16.67 -13.37 -19.23
CA GLY A 204 -16.07 -14.62 -19.69
C GLY A 204 -15.12 -15.23 -18.66
N PRO A 205 -14.44 -16.34 -18.99
CA PRO A 205 -13.38 -16.89 -18.15
C PRO A 205 -12.19 -15.92 -18.03
N PRO A 206 -11.34 -16.00 -17.00
CA PRO A 206 -10.17 -15.11 -16.86
C PRO A 206 -9.27 -15.04 -18.11
N SER A 207 -9.16 -16.14 -18.86
CA SER A 207 -8.39 -16.22 -20.10
C SER A 207 -8.92 -15.35 -21.25
N SER A 208 -10.17 -14.88 -21.19
CA SER A 208 -10.73 -13.97 -22.21
C SER A 208 -10.33 -12.51 -22.01
N TYR A 209 -9.62 -12.18 -20.94
CA TYR A 209 -9.24 -10.80 -20.62
C TYR A 209 -7.74 -10.62 -20.65
N HIS A 210 -7.27 -9.72 -21.52
CA HIS A 210 -5.84 -9.44 -21.73
C HIS A 210 -5.10 -9.17 -20.41
N TYR A 211 -5.70 -8.42 -19.49
CA TYR A 211 -5.11 -8.09 -18.19
C TYR A 211 -4.97 -9.30 -17.25
N LEU A 212 -5.84 -10.30 -17.36
CA LEU A 212 -5.78 -11.50 -16.51
C LEU A 212 -5.03 -12.66 -17.18
N SER A 213 -4.92 -12.68 -18.51
CA SER A 213 -4.28 -13.74 -19.28
C SER A 213 -2.75 -13.61 -19.37
N ARG A 214 -2.15 -12.57 -18.75
CA ARG A 214 -0.68 -12.37 -18.75
C ARG A 214 0.08 -13.34 -17.85
N SER A 215 -0.61 -13.89 -16.85
CA SER A 215 -0.07 -14.91 -15.95
C SER A 215 -0.71 -16.25 -16.22
N THR A 216 0.06 -17.32 -16.07
CA THR A 216 -0.45 -18.70 -16.12
C THR A 216 -1.28 -19.07 -14.90
N CYS A 217 -1.22 -18.26 -13.84
CA CYS A 217 -1.94 -18.51 -12.60
C CYS A 217 -3.32 -17.84 -12.60
N VAL A 218 -4.38 -18.64 -12.75
CA VAL A 218 -5.76 -18.14 -12.66
C VAL A 218 -6.44 -18.48 -11.33
N SER A 219 -6.05 -19.58 -10.67
CA SER A 219 -6.64 -20.03 -9.40
C SER A 219 -5.60 -20.20 -8.27
N ILE A 220 -6.08 -20.26 -7.03
CA ILE A 220 -5.25 -20.55 -5.85
C ILE A 220 -5.76 -21.84 -5.20
N PRO A 221 -4.88 -22.82 -4.94
CA PRO A 221 -5.29 -24.05 -4.24
C PRO A 221 -5.94 -23.74 -2.89
N GLY A 222 -7.14 -24.29 -2.65
CA GLY A 222 -7.87 -24.14 -1.40
C GLY A 222 -8.65 -22.83 -1.23
N VAL A 223 -8.67 -21.95 -2.24
CA VAL A 223 -9.49 -20.72 -2.24
C VAL A 223 -10.75 -20.96 -3.07
N ASP A 224 -11.91 -20.64 -2.49
CA ASP A 224 -13.21 -20.68 -3.16
C ASP A 224 -13.61 -19.26 -3.59
N GLU A 225 -13.30 -18.91 -4.83
CA GLU A 225 -13.56 -17.59 -5.40
C GLU A 225 -15.06 -17.25 -5.45
N CYS A 226 -15.93 -18.25 -5.52
CA CYS A 226 -17.38 -18.06 -5.47
C CYS A 226 -17.86 -17.76 -4.05
N ALA A 227 -17.23 -18.36 -3.03
CA ALA A 227 -17.48 -18.00 -1.64
C ALA A 227 -16.97 -16.59 -1.32
N ASP A 228 -15.76 -16.25 -1.80
CA ASP A 228 -15.19 -14.91 -1.63
C ASP A 228 -16.10 -13.84 -2.25
N TYR A 229 -16.64 -14.08 -3.44
CA TYR A 229 -17.58 -13.14 -4.07
C TYR A 229 -18.84 -12.91 -3.24
N ARG A 230 -19.42 -13.98 -2.68
CA ARG A 230 -20.58 -13.87 -1.77
C ARG A 230 -20.22 -13.06 -0.53
N GLN A 231 -19.06 -13.32 0.06
CA GLN A 231 -18.59 -12.56 1.23
C GLN A 231 -18.40 -11.07 0.91
N ILE A 232 -17.89 -10.72 -0.27
CA ILE A 232 -17.77 -9.32 -0.72
C ILE A 232 -19.15 -8.66 -0.83
N LYS A 233 -20.13 -9.34 -1.45
CA LYS A 233 -21.50 -8.84 -1.61
C LYS A 233 -22.20 -8.66 -0.25
N ASP A 234 -22.05 -9.63 0.65
CA ASP A 234 -22.62 -9.58 2.01
C ASP A 234 -22.03 -8.41 2.82
N ALA A 235 -20.71 -8.20 2.71
CA ALA A 235 -20.03 -7.07 3.33
C ALA A 235 -20.49 -5.71 2.75
N MET A 236 -20.61 -5.60 1.42
CA MET A 236 -21.12 -4.39 0.75
C MET A 236 -22.57 -4.08 1.14
N HIS A 237 -23.41 -5.11 1.30
CA HIS A 237 -24.77 -4.97 1.78
C HIS A 237 -24.81 -4.45 3.23
N THR A 238 -23.99 -5.02 4.13
CA THR A 238 -23.91 -4.61 5.55
C THR A 238 -23.39 -3.18 5.72
N LEU A 239 -22.45 -2.77 4.88
CA LEU A 239 -21.94 -1.40 4.80
C LEU A 239 -22.83 -0.45 3.98
N LYS A 240 -23.99 -0.93 3.52
CA LYS A 240 -25.06 -0.15 2.87
C LYS A 240 -24.67 0.51 1.54
N PHE A 241 -23.77 -0.09 0.77
CA PHE A 241 -23.35 0.42 -0.55
C PHE A 241 -24.55 0.68 -1.49
N GLY A 242 -25.61 -0.13 -1.40
CA GLY A 242 -26.83 0.06 -2.20
C GLY A 242 -26.53 0.06 -3.70
N ASP A 243 -27.05 1.03 -4.43
CA ASP A 243 -26.83 1.14 -5.89
C ASP A 243 -25.35 1.34 -6.28
N GLN A 244 -24.52 1.82 -5.36
CA GLN A 244 -23.09 2.05 -5.64
C GLN A 244 -22.35 0.76 -5.96
N GLU A 245 -22.79 -0.35 -5.36
CA GLU A 245 -22.28 -1.69 -5.64
C GLU A 245 -22.32 -2.01 -7.14
N LYS A 246 -23.45 -1.74 -7.80
CA LYS A 246 -23.63 -1.97 -9.23
C LYS A 246 -22.66 -1.15 -10.07
N TYR A 247 -22.39 0.09 -9.68
CA TYR A 247 -21.47 0.97 -10.40
C TYR A 247 -20.01 0.54 -10.22
N ILE A 248 -19.62 0.05 -9.03
CA ILE A 248 -18.31 -0.56 -8.79
C ILE A 248 -18.08 -1.74 -9.75
N PHE A 249 -19.05 -2.67 -9.84
CA PHE A 249 -18.92 -3.82 -10.75
C PHE A 249 -18.96 -3.42 -12.23
N ARG A 250 -19.66 -2.33 -12.60
CA ARG A 250 -19.58 -1.74 -13.96
C ARG A 250 -18.18 -1.23 -14.28
N VAL A 251 -17.53 -0.54 -13.35
CA VAL A 251 -16.16 -0.05 -13.53
C VAL A 251 -15.18 -1.22 -13.62
N LEU A 252 -15.32 -2.25 -12.78
CA LEU A 252 -14.51 -3.47 -12.87
C LEU A 252 -14.65 -4.17 -14.22
N ALA A 253 -15.88 -4.37 -14.70
CA ALA A 253 -16.14 -4.93 -16.02
C ALA A 253 -15.52 -4.06 -17.12
N SER A 254 -15.68 -2.74 -17.02
CA SER A 254 -15.11 -1.78 -17.97
C SER A 254 -13.58 -1.90 -18.05
N ILE A 255 -12.89 -2.08 -16.93
CA ILE A 255 -11.44 -2.28 -16.88
C ILE A 255 -11.03 -3.59 -17.57
N LEU A 256 -11.76 -4.69 -17.30
CA LEU A 256 -11.49 -5.97 -17.95
C LEU A 256 -11.62 -5.89 -19.47
N HIS A 257 -12.70 -5.28 -19.96
CA HIS A 257 -12.95 -5.10 -21.39
C HIS A 257 -12.01 -4.07 -22.01
N LEU A 258 -11.60 -3.04 -21.28
CA LEU A 258 -10.64 -2.03 -21.75
C LEU A 258 -9.30 -2.68 -22.12
N GLY A 259 -8.84 -3.68 -21.35
CA GLY A 259 -7.63 -4.44 -21.69
C GLY A 259 -7.73 -5.20 -23.02
N ASN A 260 -8.93 -5.54 -23.46
CA ASN A 260 -9.18 -6.23 -24.73
C ASN A 260 -9.25 -5.29 -25.94
N VAL A 261 -9.17 -3.97 -25.75
CA VAL A 261 -9.09 -3.02 -26.87
C VAL A 261 -7.76 -3.23 -27.61
N GLN A 262 -7.86 -3.60 -28.87
CA GLN A 262 -6.74 -3.86 -29.78
C GLN A 262 -6.48 -2.63 -30.63
N VAL A 263 -5.22 -2.20 -30.63
CA VAL A 263 -4.73 -1.04 -31.39
C VAL A 263 -3.68 -1.51 -32.38
N GLN A 264 -3.77 -1.03 -33.62
CA GLN A 264 -2.82 -1.31 -34.71
C GLN A 264 -2.46 -0.02 -35.44
N ASN A 265 -1.43 -0.06 -36.29
CA ASN A 265 -1.11 1.06 -37.17
C ASN A 265 -2.17 1.16 -38.28
N ALA A 266 -2.62 2.37 -38.58
CA ALA A 266 -3.58 2.66 -39.63
C ALA A 266 -3.01 2.23 -41.01
N PRO A 267 -3.79 1.52 -41.85
CA PRO A 267 -3.30 0.99 -43.13
C PRO A 267 -2.76 2.04 -44.10
N GLU A 268 -3.30 3.26 -44.05
CA GLU A 268 -2.98 4.35 -44.99
C GLU A 268 -2.00 5.39 -44.43
N LYS A 269 -1.73 5.36 -43.13
CA LYS A 269 -0.85 6.32 -42.44
C LYS A 269 0.01 5.58 -41.43
N ASP A 270 1.16 5.13 -41.90
CA ASP A 270 2.17 4.48 -41.08
C ASP A 270 2.45 5.39 -39.85
N GLU A 271 2.49 4.79 -38.65
CA GLU A 271 2.62 5.43 -37.32
C GLU A 271 1.36 5.99 -36.63
N GLN A 272 0.16 6.01 -37.24
CA GLN A 272 -1.06 6.43 -36.54
C GLN A 272 -1.81 5.23 -35.93
N ALA A 273 -2.20 5.33 -34.65
CA ALA A 273 -2.97 4.31 -33.96
C ALA A 273 -4.43 4.28 -34.42
N GLU A 274 -4.95 3.09 -34.69
CA GLU A 274 -6.35 2.81 -34.99
C GLU A 274 -6.87 1.66 -34.13
N ILE A 275 -8.12 1.77 -33.64
CA ILE A 275 -8.77 0.72 -32.85
C ILE A 275 -9.43 -0.28 -33.80
N VAL A 276 -9.02 -1.54 -33.72
CA VAL A 276 -9.50 -2.61 -34.61
C VAL A 276 -10.88 -3.10 -34.21
N ASN A 277 -11.09 -3.30 -32.91
CA ASN A 277 -12.31 -3.87 -32.33
C ASN A 277 -13.12 -2.79 -31.59
N SER A 278 -13.59 -1.81 -32.35
CA SER A 278 -14.31 -0.63 -31.82
C SER A 278 -15.58 -0.98 -31.02
N GLU A 279 -16.18 -2.14 -31.26
CA GLU A 279 -17.34 -2.68 -30.55
C GLU A 279 -17.08 -2.90 -29.05
N VAL A 280 -15.83 -3.13 -28.66
CA VAL A 280 -15.44 -3.23 -27.24
C VAL A 280 -15.59 -1.88 -26.56
N VAL A 281 -15.14 -0.80 -27.20
CA VAL A 281 -15.29 0.57 -26.69
C VAL A 281 -16.76 0.99 -26.65
N ASP A 282 -17.54 0.60 -27.67
CA ASP A 282 -18.99 0.84 -27.71
C ASP A 282 -19.73 0.14 -26.57
N CYS A 283 -19.21 -0.99 -26.09
CA CYS A 283 -19.75 -1.69 -24.93
C CYS A 283 -19.39 -1.00 -23.60
N ILE A 284 -18.17 -0.47 -23.49
CA ILE A 284 -17.66 0.16 -22.27
C ILE A 284 -18.28 1.54 -22.04
N ALA A 285 -18.40 2.34 -23.10
CA ALA A 285 -18.79 3.75 -23.01
C ALA A 285 -20.11 3.97 -22.24
N PRO A 286 -21.18 3.18 -22.42
CA PRO A 286 -22.40 3.30 -21.61
C PRO A 286 -22.23 2.92 -20.14
N TRP A 287 -21.33 1.99 -19.80
CA TRP A 287 -21.10 1.59 -18.41
C TRP A 287 -20.39 2.67 -17.60
N ILE A 288 -19.46 3.38 -18.23
CA ILE A 288 -18.77 4.53 -17.63
C ILE A 288 -19.46 5.88 -17.94
N GLY A 289 -20.55 5.88 -18.70
CA GLY A 289 -21.39 7.04 -18.99
C GLY A 289 -20.73 8.12 -19.85
N VAL A 290 -19.87 7.76 -20.81
CA VAL A 290 -19.18 8.74 -21.68
C VAL A 290 -19.58 8.59 -23.14
N ASP A 291 -19.35 9.64 -23.93
CA ASP A 291 -19.53 9.57 -25.37
C ASP A 291 -18.50 8.63 -26.03
N LYS A 292 -19.01 7.63 -26.76
CA LYS A 292 -18.21 6.57 -27.36
C LYS A 292 -17.23 7.06 -28.44
N GLU A 293 -17.63 8.06 -29.24
CA GLU A 293 -16.80 8.58 -30.33
C GLU A 293 -15.68 9.46 -29.79
N LYS A 294 -15.98 10.26 -28.76
CA LYS A 294 -14.96 10.99 -27.99
C LYS A 294 -13.99 10.04 -27.31
N LEU A 295 -14.47 8.97 -26.68
CA LEU A 295 -13.59 7.99 -26.04
C LEU A 295 -12.64 7.33 -27.04
N LYS A 296 -13.14 6.85 -28.19
CA LYS A 296 -12.30 6.30 -29.27
C LYS A 296 -11.24 7.30 -29.73
N THR A 297 -11.66 8.54 -29.98
CA THR A 297 -10.76 9.62 -30.42
C THR A 297 -9.68 9.91 -29.38
N LEU A 298 -10.05 9.99 -28.10
CA LEU A 298 -9.10 10.26 -27.03
C LEU A 298 -8.20 9.07 -26.72
N LEU A 299 -8.55 7.84 -27.08
CA LEU A 299 -7.66 6.69 -26.95
C LEU A 299 -6.57 6.67 -28.04
N THR A 300 -6.86 7.17 -29.24
CA THR A 300 -5.93 7.16 -30.39
C THR A 300 -5.30 8.51 -30.70
N SER A 301 -5.77 9.59 -30.09
CA SER A 301 -5.29 10.95 -30.32
C SER A 301 -5.18 11.72 -29.00
N ARG A 302 -4.31 12.73 -29.00
CA ARG A 302 -4.19 13.71 -27.91
C ARG A 302 -4.58 15.09 -28.36
N SER A 303 -5.24 15.82 -27.47
CA SER A 303 -5.56 17.23 -27.68
C SER A 303 -4.64 18.11 -26.82
N GLN A 304 -4.06 19.15 -27.40
CA GLN A 304 -3.22 20.12 -26.70
C GLN A 304 -3.62 21.53 -27.08
N VAL A 305 -3.88 22.38 -26.08
CA VAL A 305 -4.13 23.80 -26.30
C VAL A 305 -2.80 24.54 -26.28
N THR A 306 -2.38 25.06 -27.43
CA THR A 306 -1.17 25.88 -27.56
C THR A 306 -1.57 27.26 -28.05
N ARG A 307 -1.28 28.31 -27.26
CA ARG A 307 -1.61 29.71 -27.59
C ARG A 307 -3.09 29.98 -27.91
N GLY A 308 -3.99 29.20 -27.32
CA GLY A 308 -5.45 29.34 -27.50
C GLY A 308 -6.02 28.49 -28.64
N GLU A 309 -5.20 27.81 -29.43
CA GLU A 309 -5.63 26.90 -30.49
C GLU A 309 -5.56 25.43 -30.01
N LEU A 310 -6.61 24.66 -30.32
CA LEU A 310 -6.70 23.23 -30.01
C LEU A 310 -6.03 22.41 -31.12
N PHE A 311 -4.90 21.79 -30.82
CA PHE A 311 -4.21 20.87 -31.72
C PHE A 311 -4.55 19.43 -31.36
N VAL A 312 -5.04 18.66 -32.34
CA VAL A 312 -5.25 17.21 -32.19
C VAL A 312 -4.10 16.49 -32.89
N THR A 313 -3.33 15.72 -32.13
CA THR A 313 -2.21 14.93 -32.64
C THR A 313 -2.54 13.44 -32.51
N PRO A 314 -2.51 12.67 -33.60
CA PRO A 314 -2.60 11.21 -33.54
C PRO A 314 -1.48 10.61 -32.69
N LEU A 315 -1.79 9.53 -31.97
CA LEU A 315 -0.83 8.78 -31.17
C LEU A 315 -0.25 7.62 -31.98
N THR A 316 0.93 7.17 -31.57
CA THR A 316 1.47 5.89 -32.04
C THR A 316 0.76 4.73 -31.35
N THR A 317 0.85 3.53 -31.92
CA THR A 317 0.26 2.31 -31.32
C THR A 317 0.72 2.09 -29.88
N ALA A 318 2.01 2.30 -29.59
CA ALA A 318 2.53 2.20 -28.22
C ALA A 318 1.89 3.23 -27.28
N GLN A 319 1.81 4.50 -27.69
CA GLN A 319 1.21 5.57 -26.89
C GLN A 319 -0.29 5.38 -26.64
N ALA A 320 -1.00 4.79 -27.59
CA ALA A 320 -2.41 4.45 -27.45
C ALA A 320 -2.62 3.29 -26.46
N ILE A 321 -1.75 2.26 -26.48
CA ILE A 321 -1.74 1.19 -25.47
C ILE A 321 -1.44 1.76 -24.09
N ASP A 322 -0.45 2.65 -23.96
CA ASP A 322 -0.13 3.31 -22.69
C ASP A 322 -1.29 4.17 -22.18
N THR A 323 -1.99 4.86 -23.10
CA THR A 323 -3.20 5.64 -22.77
C THR A 323 -4.31 4.74 -22.24
N ARG A 324 -4.58 3.61 -22.91
CA ARG A 324 -5.56 2.61 -22.49
C ARG A 324 -5.24 2.06 -21.09
N ASP A 325 -3.98 1.70 -20.87
CA ASP A 325 -3.51 1.16 -19.60
C ASP A 325 -3.52 2.21 -18.48
N ALA A 326 -3.19 3.46 -18.78
CA ALA A 326 -3.32 4.58 -17.84
C ALA A 326 -4.78 4.83 -17.46
N LEU A 327 -5.72 4.72 -18.41
CA LEU A 327 -7.15 4.82 -18.12
C LEU A 327 -7.62 3.69 -17.19
N ALA A 328 -7.24 2.44 -17.46
CA ALA A 328 -7.55 1.29 -16.61
C ALA A 328 -7.03 1.48 -15.17
N LYS A 329 -5.76 1.87 -15.03
CA LYS A 329 -5.11 2.15 -13.74
C LYS A 329 -5.83 3.28 -12.98
N THR A 330 -6.18 4.34 -13.68
CA THR A 330 -6.83 5.51 -13.08
C THR A 330 -8.24 5.19 -12.61
N LEU A 331 -9.06 4.52 -13.43
CA LEU A 331 -10.40 4.07 -13.05
C LEU A 331 -10.37 3.20 -11.79
N TYR A 332 -9.50 2.19 -11.75
CA TYR A 332 -9.39 1.31 -10.59
C TYR A 332 -8.94 2.07 -9.34
N SER A 333 -7.88 2.88 -9.46
CA SER A 333 -7.32 3.58 -8.30
C SER A 333 -8.32 4.56 -7.70
N ARG A 334 -9.02 5.35 -8.53
CA ARG A 334 -10.07 6.27 -8.07
C ARG A 334 -11.26 5.53 -7.46
N MET A 335 -11.68 4.42 -8.07
CA MET A 335 -12.73 3.57 -7.51
C MET A 335 -12.33 2.98 -6.15
N PHE A 336 -11.09 2.51 -6.00
CA PHE A 336 -10.58 1.98 -4.73
C PHE A 336 -10.55 3.05 -3.64
N SER A 337 -9.99 4.23 -3.95
CA SER A 337 -10.01 5.37 -3.02
C SER A 337 -11.42 5.79 -2.64
N TRP A 338 -12.36 5.75 -3.59
CA TRP A 338 -13.77 6.01 -3.33
C TRP A 338 -14.38 4.96 -2.40
N ILE A 339 -14.08 3.66 -2.60
CA ILE A 339 -14.54 2.58 -1.70
C ILE A 339 -14.05 2.83 -0.28
N VAL A 340 -12.77 3.18 -0.10
CA VAL A 340 -12.21 3.50 1.22
C VAL A 340 -12.87 4.74 1.82
N SER A 341 -13.10 5.78 1.02
CA SER A 341 -13.82 6.98 1.48
C SER A 341 -15.26 6.67 1.89
N TYR A 342 -15.98 5.87 1.11
CA TYR A 342 -17.35 5.47 1.40
C TYR A 342 -17.43 4.69 2.72
N ILE A 343 -16.54 3.72 2.92
CA ILE A 343 -16.43 2.98 4.18
C ILE A 343 -16.18 3.97 5.33
N ASN A 344 -15.21 4.89 5.17
CA ASN A 344 -14.92 5.89 6.19
C ASN A 344 -16.12 6.79 6.52
N ASP A 345 -16.91 7.20 5.53
CA ASP A 345 -18.10 8.03 5.75
C ASP A 345 -19.17 7.28 6.56
N THR A 346 -19.22 5.95 6.45
CA THR A 346 -20.14 5.11 7.24
C THR A 346 -19.62 4.78 8.64
N THR A 347 -18.30 4.70 8.84
CA THR A 347 -17.70 4.22 10.09
C THR A 347 -17.06 5.30 10.96
N THR A 348 -16.70 6.46 10.41
CA THR A 348 -15.95 7.50 11.14
C THR A 348 -16.87 8.28 12.07
N SER A 349 -16.49 8.40 13.34
CA SER A 349 -17.13 9.33 14.28
C SER A 349 -16.51 10.71 14.21
N LYS A 350 -17.36 11.74 14.24
CA LYS A 350 -16.95 13.15 14.27
C LYS A 350 -16.60 13.64 15.68
N ASP A 351 -17.02 12.92 16.71
CA ASP A 351 -16.92 13.34 18.11
C ASP A 351 -15.71 12.74 18.84
N SER A 352 -14.89 11.93 18.17
CA SER A 352 -13.74 11.26 18.79
C SER A 352 -12.48 12.12 18.79
N SER A 353 -11.80 12.16 19.94
CA SER A 353 -10.47 12.76 20.10
C SER A 353 -9.35 11.74 20.29
N LEU A 354 -9.68 10.44 20.46
CA LEU A 354 -8.74 9.39 20.86
C LEU A 354 -8.84 8.17 19.94
N SER A 355 -7.68 7.65 19.52
CA SER A 355 -7.63 6.48 18.65
C SER A 355 -6.44 5.56 18.92
N VAL A 356 -6.64 4.28 18.62
CA VAL A 356 -5.56 3.30 18.43
C VAL A 356 -5.46 3.01 16.93
N GLY A 357 -4.33 3.41 16.35
CA GLY A 357 -3.99 3.11 14.95
C GLY A 357 -3.32 1.75 14.81
N VAL A 358 -3.63 1.01 13.75
CA VAL A 358 -2.95 -0.25 13.41
C VAL A 358 -2.45 -0.14 11.98
N LEU A 359 -1.13 -0.16 11.81
CA LEU A 359 -0.49 -0.09 10.50
C LEU A 359 -0.23 -1.51 9.96
N ASP A 360 -0.84 -1.82 8.82
CA ASP A 360 -0.50 -2.97 7.97
C ASP A 360 -0.02 -2.46 6.62
N ILE A 361 1.27 -2.60 6.36
CA ILE A 361 1.90 -2.20 5.10
C ILE A 361 2.66 -3.36 4.50
N PHE A 362 2.82 -3.36 3.18
CA PHE A 362 3.65 -4.33 2.48
C PHE A 362 5.06 -4.41 3.10
N GLY A 363 5.60 -5.63 3.10
CA GLY A 363 6.95 -5.87 3.61
C GLY A 363 8.02 -5.44 2.61
N PHE A 364 9.29 -5.52 3.03
CA PHE A 364 10.43 -5.38 2.14
C PHE A 364 10.39 -6.45 1.03
N GLU A 365 10.69 -6.06 -0.22
CA GLU A 365 10.63 -6.93 -1.39
C GLU A 365 11.98 -6.99 -2.12
N ASP A 366 12.38 -8.20 -2.50
CA ASP A 366 13.58 -8.44 -3.31
C ASP A 366 13.35 -9.67 -4.18
N PHE A 367 12.90 -9.46 -5.41
CA PHE A 367 12.60 -10.50 -6.40
C PHE A 367 13.77 -10.70 -7.37
N GLU A 368 13.66 -11.70 -8.24
CA GLU A 368 14.63 -11.91 -9.34
C GLU A 368 14.70 -10.70 -10.28
N THR A 369 13.58 -9.98 -10.43
CA THR A 369 13.49 -8.75 -11.21
C THR A 369 12.70 -7.72 -10.41
N ASN A 370 13.38 -6.67 -9.94
CA ASN A 370 12.76 -5.55 -9.23
C ASN A 370 12.66 -4.34 -10.15
N SER A 371 11.58 -3.57 -10.07
CA SER A 371 11.41 -2.35 -10.86
C SER A 371 11.04 -1.16 -9.97
N PHE A 372 10.50 -0.09 -10.56
CA PHE A 372 10.17 1.16 -9.86
C PHE A 372 9.23 0.93 -8.67
N GLU A 373 8.27 0.02 -8.81
CA GLU A 373 7.32 -0.35 -7.76
C GLU A 373 8.01 -0.91 -6.53
N GLN A 374 8.96 -1.85 -6.70
CA GLN A 374 9.75 -2.39 -5.60
C GLN A 374 10.63 -1.32 -4.97
N LEU A 375 11.19 -0.39 -5.75
CA LEU A 375 11.97 0.72 -5.20
C LEU A 375 11.11 1.59 -4.28
N CYS A 376 9.90 1.94 -4.71
CA CYS A 376 8.92 2.64 -3.91
C CYS A 376 8.58 1.84 -2.63
N ILE A 377 8.27 0.56 -2.75
CA ILE A 377 7.97 -0.33 -1.62
C ILE A 377 9.12 -0.38 -0.60
N ASN A 378 10.36 -0.51 -1.08
CA ASN A 378 11.53 -0.58 -0.23
C ASN A 378 11.86 0.78 0.39
N LEU A 379 11.61 1.90 -0.30
CA LEU A 379 11.69 3.24 0.28
C LEU A 379 10.70 3.43 1.44
N ALA A 380 9.47 2.92 1.32
CA ALA A 380 8.50 2.95 2.42
C ALA A 380 9.04 2.21 3.65
N ASN A 381 9.58 1.00 3.44
CA ASN A 381 10.19 0.21 4.50
C ASN A 381 11.43 0.91 5.10
N GLU A 382 12.23 1.59 4.29
CA GLU A 382 13.37 2.40 4.74
C GLU A 382 12.93 3.52 5.68
N LYS A 383 11.87 4.27 5.32
CA LYS A 383 11.30 5.33 6.18
C LYS A 383 10.70 4.79 7.47
N LEU A 384 9.98 3.67 7.41
CA LEU A 384 9.44 3.03 8.62
C LEU A 384 10.55 2.49 9.53
N GLN A 385 11.63 1.98 8.95
CA GLN A 385 12.80 1.57 9.72
C GLN A 385 13.52 2.78 10.35
N SER A 386 13.60 3.91 9.64
CA SER A 386 14.13 5.16 10.20
C SER A 386 13.24 5.68 11.34
N PHE A 387 11.91 5.63 11.19
CA PHE A 387 10.97 5.94 12.27
C PHE A 387 11.18 5.02 13.48
N PHE A 388 11.31 3.71 13.27
CA PHE A 388 11.63 2.77 14.35
C PHE A 388 12.95 3.10 15.05
N ASN A 389 14.02 3.39 14.28
CA ASN A 389 15.32 3.73 14.83
C ASN A 389 15.26 5.02 15.67
N LEU A 390 14.50 6.01 15.21
CA LEU A 390 14.25 7.25 15.95
C LEU A 390 13.56 6.98 17.29
N GLN A 391 12.46 6.22 17.28
CA GLN A 391 11.65 5.95 18.47
C GLN A 391 12.38 5.07 19.49
N ILE A 392 13.04 4.01 19.06
CA ILE A 392 13.68 3.04 19.97
C ILE A 392 15.05 3.49 20.46
N PHE A 393 15.83 4.21 19.64
CA PHE A 393 17.21 4.54 19.99
C PHE A 393 17.40 6.01 20.30
N LYS A 394 16.97 6.92 19.42
CA LYS A 394 17.28 8.35 19.57
C LYS A 394 16.51 8.97 20.73
N LEU A 395 15.19 8.80 20.76
CA LEU A 395 14.35 9.37 21.81
C LEU A 395 14.63 8.77 23.19
N GLU A 396 14.93 7.46 23.27
CA GLU A 396 15.28 6.80 24.53
C GLU A 396 16.60 7.34 25.11
N GLN A 397 17.62 7.52 24.26
CA GLN A 397 18.90 8.09 24.68
C GLN A 397 18.78 9.56 25.09
N GLU A 398 17.92 10.33 24.41
CA GLU A 398 17.59 11.70 24.80
C GLU A 398 16.88 11.76 26.17
N GLU A 399 16.06 10.77 26.51
CA GLU A 399 15.44 10.64 27.84
C GLU A 399 16.48 10.38 28.93
N TYR A 400 17.38 9.40 28.72
CA TYR A 400 18.44 9.10 29.68
C TYR A 400 19.36 10.31 29.94
N GLN A 401 19.69 11.07 28.89
CA GLN A 401 20.43 12.32 29.04
C GLN A 401 19.66 13.36 29.84
N ARG A 402 18.35 13.48 29.62
CA ARG A 402 17.47 14.41 30.35
C ARG A 402 17.35 14.06 31.83
N GLU A 403 17.24 12.77 32.15
CA GLU A 403 17.22 12.27 33.52
C GLU A 403 18.61 12.25 34.18
N SER A 404 19.65 12.68 33.45
CA SER A 404 21.04 12.69 33.92
C SER A 404 21.54 11.30 34.33
N ILE A 405 21.03 10.25 33.67
CA ILE A 405 21.48 8.88 33.87
C ILE A 405 22.83 8.73 33.14
N PRO A 406 23.90 8.27 33.82
CA PRO A 406 25.19 8.03 33.17
C PRO A 406 25.05 6.89 32.16
N TRP A 407 24.92 7.25 30.90
CA TRP A 407 24.67 6.32 29.79
C TRP A 407 25.72 6.44 28.69
N GLN A 408 26.12 5.30 28.12
CA GLN A 408 26.98 5.27 26.95
C GLN A 408 26.11 5.19 25.69
N SER A 409 26.25 6.18 24.80
CA SER A 409 25.53 6.21 23.53
C SER A 409 25.73 4.89 22.77
N ILE A 410 24.64 4.28 22.32
CA ILE A 410 24.67 3.04 21.53
C ILE A 410 24.65 3.42 20.05
N ASP A 411 25.68 2.99 19.34
CA ASP A 411 25.75 3.08 17.89
C ASP A 411 24.73 2.12 17.26
N PHE A 412 23.82 2.65 16.45
CA PHE A 412 22.94 1.89 15.57
C PHE A 412 23.22 2.25 14.11
N VAL A 413 22.75 1.41 13.18
CA VAL A 413 22.90 1.66 11.75
C VAL A 413 21.90 2.72 11.31
N ASP A 414 22.39 3.95 11.09
CA ASP A 414 21.57 5.02 10.54
C ASP A 414 21.36 4.82 9.03
N ASN A 415 20.10 4.66 8.65
CA ASN A 415 19.69 4.48 7.27
C ASN A 415 19.24 5.79 6.59
N GLN A 416 19.36 6.93 7.28
CA GLN A 416 19.11 8.26 6.70
C GLN A 416 19.90 8.52 5.41
N PRO A 417 21.18 8.09 5.23
CA PRO A 417 21.88 8.27 3.97
C PRO A 417 21.19 7.60 2.76
N CYS A 418 20.54 6.45 2.97
CA CYS A 418 19.75 5.77 1.93
C CYS A 418 18.49 6.57 1.60
N ILE A 419 17.78 7.07 2.61
CA ILE A 419 16.58 7.91 2.41
C ILE A 419 16.95 9.22 1.69
N ASP A 420 18.05 9.86 2.09
CA ASP A 420 18.54 11.08 1.47
C ASP A 420 18.89 10.86 -0.01
N LEU A 421 19.56 9.76 -0.33
CA LEU A 421 19.86 9.38 -1.71
C LEU A 421 18.60 9.27 -2.58
N LEU A 422 17.52 8.70 -2.04
CA LEU A 422 16.28 8.49 -2.77
C LEU A 422 15.41 9.75 -2.84
N CYS A 423 15.35 10.54 -1.76
CA CYS A 423 14.32 11.57 -1.57
C CYS A 423 14.81 13.01 -1.39
N LYS A 424 16.11 13.24 -1.10
CA LYS A 424 16.59 14.58 -0.71
C LYS A 424 16.53 15.55 -1.88
N LYS A 425 15.68 16.56 -1.78
CA LYS A 425 15.62 17.61 -2.80
C LYS A 425 16.89 18.48 -2.78
N PRO A 426 17.39 18.95 -3.94
CA PRO A 426 16.92 18.66 -5.30
C PRO A 426 17.62 17.45 -5.97
N ILE A 427 18.53 16.78 -5.27
CA ILE A 427 19.49 15.83 -5.89
C ILE A 427 19.13 14.34 -5.74
N GLY A 428 18.07 14.01 -5.01
CA GLY A 428 17.64 12.64 -4.78
C GLY A 428 17.04 12.00 -6.05
N LEU A 429 17.13 10.67 -6.14
CA LEU A 429 16.65 9.90 -7.30
C LEU A 429 15.22 10.28 -7.73
N LEU A 430 14.29 10.40 -6.79
CA LEU A 430 12.91 10.77 -7.12
C LEU A 430 12.82 12.17 -7.73
N SER A 431 13.58 13.15 -7.21
CA SER A 431 13.58 14.50 -7.76
C SER A 431 14.14 14.55 -9.18
N LEU A 432 15.18 13.77 -9.46
CA LEU A 432 15.78 13.67 -10.79
C LEU A 432 14.88 12.92 -11.77
N LEU A 433 14.20 11.86 -11.31
CA LEU A 433 13.15 11.19 -12.09
C LEU A 433 12.02 12.17 -12.43
N ASP A 434 11.62 13.03 -11.49
CA ASP A 434 10.54 14.00 -11.70
C ASP A 434 10.92 15.06 -12.74
N GLU A 435 12.16 15.56 -12.69
CA GLU A 435 12.68 16.51 -13.66
C GLU A 435 12.70 15.91 -15.08
N GLU A 436 13.21 14.68 -15.22
CA GLU A 436 13.31 13.98 -16.51
C GLU A 436 11.97 13.46 -17.03
N SER A 437 11.04 13.08 -16.14
CA SER A 437 9.69 12.67 -16.52
C SER A 437 8.95 13.80 -17.22
N ASN A 438 9.24 15.04 -16.84
CA ASN A 438 8.70 16.25 -17.43
C ASN A 438 9.48 16.74 -18.67
N PHE A 439 10.62 16.12 -19.00
CA PHE A 439 11.44 16.51 -20.15
C PHE A 439 10.96 15.78 -21.43
N PRO A 440 10.64 16.49 -22.54
CA PRO A 440 10.07 15.88 -23.74
C PRO A 440 10.93 14.81 -24.43
N LYS A 441 12.25 14.81 -24.20
CA LYS A 441 13.21 13.81 -24.70
C LYS A 441 13.94 13.08 -23.55
N GLY A 442 13.33 13.04 -22.36
CA GLY A 442 13.90 12.34 -21.21
C GLY A 442 14.02 10.84 -21.52
N THR A 443 15.16 10.26 -21.17
CA THR A 443 15.43 8.81 -21.33
C THR A 443 15.90 8.25 -20.00
N ASP A 444 15.57 6.99 -19.71
CA ASP A 444 15.98 6.35 -18.45
C ASP A 444 17.50 6.44 -18.29
N ASN A 445 18.26 6.17 -19.36
CA ASN A 445 19.72 6.28 -19.36
C ASN A 445 20.25 7.63 -18.88
N TYR A 446 19.60 8.74 -19.24
CA TYR A 446 20.05 10.08 -18.83
C TYR A 446 19.88 10.30 -17.32
N VAL A 447 18.75 9.88 -16.73
CA VAL A 447 18.51 9.92 -15.28
C VAL A 447 19.64 9.21 -14.56
N TRP A 448 19.94 7.98 -14.98
CA TRP A 448 20.89 7.13 -14.29
C TRP A 448 22.34 7.56 -14.50
N VAL A 449 22.71 8.10 -15.65
CA VAL A 449 24.04 8.71 -15.85
C VAL A 449 24.22 9.93 -14.94
N ASN A 450 23.20 10.78 -14.81
CA ASN A 450 23.24 11.94 -13.90
C ASN A 450 23.28 11.55 -12.43
N ILE A 451 22.48 10.56 -12.03
CA ILE A 451 22.51 10.00 -10.68
C ILE A 451 23.86 9.36 -10.42
N TRP A 452 24.38 8.55 -11.33
CA TRP A 452 25.69 7.92 -11.18
C TRP A 452 26.79 8.95 -10.98
N TYR A 453 26.80 10.02 -11.78
CA TYR A 453 27.80 11.09 -11.67
C TYR A 453 27.66 11.85 -10.34
N LYS A 454 26.44 12.15 -9.89
CA LYS A 454 26.18 12.89 -8.65
C LYS A 454 26.30 12.02 -7.39
N VAL A 455 26.04 10.72 -7.44
CA VAL A 455 25.96 9.82 -6.28
C VAL A 455 27.27 9.08 -6.04
N THR A 456 27.88 8.54 -7.10
CA THR A 456 29.11 7.74 -6.99
C THR A 456 30.31 8.61 -6.59
N ILE A 457 30.34 9.87 -7.05
CA ILE A 457 31.45 10.80 -6.80
C ILE A 457 31.26 11.58 -5.49
N LEU A 458 30.05 12.03 -5.14
CA LEU A 458 29.84 12.89 -3.97
C LEU A 458 29.51 12.15 -2.67
N LEU A 459 28.87 10.96 -2.72
CA LEU A 459 28.31 10.32 -1.51
C LEU A 459 29.01 9.02 -1.09
N ARG A 460 29.95 8.48 -1.89
CA ARG A 460 30.60 7.16 -1.65
C ARG A 460 29.59 6.04 -1.36
N LEU A 461 28.35 6.17 -1.84
CA LEU A 461 27.32 5.12 -1.73
C LEU A 461 27.43 4.20 -2.94
N TRP A 462 27.55 2.90 -2.66
CA TRP A 462 27.98 1.88 -3.63
C TRP A 462 26.83 1.43 -4.53
N CYS A 463 26.71 2.01 -5.72
CA CYS A 463 25.96 1.42 -6.83
C CYS A 463 26.92 0.56 -7.67
N CYS A 464 26.79 -0.77 -7.64
CA CYS A 464 27.62 -1.66 -8.47
C CYS A 464 27.14 -1.67 -9.93
N LYS A 465 28.11 -1.54 -10.86
CA LYS A 465 27.91 -1.48 -12.32
C LYS A 465 27.55 -2.86 -12.88
N THR A 466 26.47 -2.96 -13.64
CA THR A 466 26.40 -3.87 -14.80
C THR A 466 26.80 -3.10 -16.05
N SER A 467 27.61 -3.71 -16.93
CA SER A 467 28.31 -3.08 -18.06
C SER A 467 27.42 -2.23 -19.00
N ASN A 468 26.11 -2.47 -19.01
CA ASN A 468 25.16 -1.91 -19.97
C ASN A 468 24.07 -1.01 -19.32
N PHE A 469 24.25 -0.56 -18.06
CA PHE A 469 23.27 0.26 -17.31
C PHE A 469 21.85 -0.30 -17.18
N THR A 470 21.56 -1.53 -17.62
CA THR A 470 20.22 -2.15 -17.55
C THR A 470 19.69 -2.36 -16.13
N SER A 471 20.56 -2.36 -15.13
CA SER A 471 20.19 -2.48 -13.73
C SER A 471 21.07 -1.65 -12.79
N VAL A 472 20.50 -1.23 -11.67
CA VAL A 472 21.18 -0.50 -10.59
C VAL A 472 20.94 -1.20 -9.26
N ALA A 473 22.02 -1.42 -8.50
CA ALA A 473 21.94 -2.00 -7.16
C ALA A 473 21.93 -0.90 -6.10
N GLN A 474 20.96 -0.94 -5.18
CA GLN A 474 20.85 -0.04 -4.03
C GLN A 474 20.96 -0.85 -2.73
N ARG A 475 21.78 -0.36 -1.79
CA ARG A 475 21.88 -0.94 -0.44
C ARG A 475 20.80 -0.33 0.47
N HIS A 476 19.89 -1.16 0.92
CA HIS A 476 18.85 -0.87 1.91
C HIS A 476 19.24 -1.41 3.29
N PHE A 477 18.47 -1.08 4.33
CA PHE A 477 18.68 -1.66 5.68
C PHE A 477 18.60 -3.19 5.71
N ALA A 478 17.81 -3.79 4.81
CA ALA A 478 17.57 -5.24 4.76
C ALA A 478 18.49 -6.00 3.77
N GLY A 479 19.32 -5.29 2.99
CA GLY A 479 20.19 -5.92 2.00
C GLY A 479 20.38 -5.08 0.74
N THR A 480 21.13 -5.60 -0.22
CA THR A 480 21.33 -4.95 -1.52
C THR A 480 20.33 -5.49 -2.52
N VAL A 481 19.54 -4.61 -3.14
CA VAL A 481 18.51 -4.97 -4.12
C VAL A 481 18.88 -4.40 -5.49
N SER A 482 18.74 -5.22 -6.52
CA SER A 482 19.01 -4.85 -7.92
C SER A 482 17.72 -4.50 -8.64
N TYR A 483 17.64 -3.30 -9.21
CA TYR A 483 16.48 -2.78 -9.93
C TYR A 483 16.76 -2.66 -11.43
N VAL A 484 15.87 -3.16 -12.27
CA VAL A 484 15.89 -2.98 -13.73
C VAL A 484 15.35 -1.60 -14.05
N ILE A 485 16.18 -0.77 -14.69
CA ILE A 485 15.89 0.65 -14.89
C ILE A 485 14.94 0.96 -16.05
N ASP A 486 14.74 0.00 -16.94
CA ASP A 486 13.94 0.15 -18.15
C ASP A 486 12.48 0.48 -17.80
N GLY A 487 11.96 1.55 -18.37
CA GLY A 487 10.59 2.02 -18.16
C GLY A 487 10.37 2.77 -16.85
N PHE A 488 11.41 3.15 -16.11
CA PHE A 488 11.27 3.93 -14.87
C PHE A 488 10.59 5.28 -15.10
N LEU A 489 10.97 6.01 -16.15
CA LEU A 489 10.36 7.29 -16.49
C LEU A 489 8.88 7.13 -16.83
N ASP A 490 8.53 6.14 -17.65
CA ASP A 490 7.13 5.93 -18.05
C ASP A 490 6.27 5.48 -16.86
N LYS A 491 6.84 4.66 -15.96
CA LYS A 491 6.22 4.33 -14.68
C LYS A 491 6.10 5.52 -13.74
N ASN A 492 7.05 6.44 -13.74
CA ASN A 492 6.97 7.65 -12.90
C ASN A 492 5.99 8.69 -13.47
N ARG A 493 5.81 8.71 -14.80
CA ARG A 493 4.86 9.57 -15.51
C ARG A 493 3.40 9.22 -15.24
N ASP A 494 3.08 8.02 -14.72
CA ASP A 494 1.77 7.42 -14.43
C ASP A 494 0.60 8.39 -14.14
N THR A 495 0.19 9.14 -15.16
CA THR A 495 -0.80 10.20 -15.10
C THR A 495 -1.69 10.09 -16.33
N LEU A 496 -2.99 10.19 -16.10
CA LEU A 496 -3.97 10.26 -17.19
C LEU A 496 -3.96 11.67 -17.77
N ARG A 497 -4.09 11.77 -19.10
CA ARG A 497 -4.18 13.07 -19.77
C ARG A 497 -5.42 13.84 -19.32
N GLN A 498 -5.29 15.17 -19.26
CA GLN A 498 -6.38 16.05 -18.80
C GLN A 498 -7.63 15.93 -19.66
N ASP A 499 -7.50 15.75 -20.97
CA ASP A 499 -8.64 15.57 -21.88
C ASP A 499 -9.48 14.33 -21.56
N LEU A 500 -8.83 13.24 -21.16
CA LEU A 500 -9.51 12.03 -20.65
C LEU A 500 -10.12 12.24 -19.26
N LEU A 501 -9.44 12.97 -18.37
CA LEU A 501 -10.00 13.31 -17.05
C LEU A 501 -11.27 14.15 -17.18
N ASP A 502 -11.27 15.14 -18.08
CA ASP A 502 -12.43 16.01 -18.35
C ASP A 502 -13.60 15.22 -18.96
N LEU A 503 -13.32 14.24 -19.83
CA LEU A 503 -14.33 13.33 -20.37
C LEU A 503 -14.98 12.50 -19.25
N LEU A 504 -14.20 11.96 -18.33
CA LEU A 504 -14.72 11.13 -17.23
C LEU A 504 -15.48 11.98 -16.19
N ALA A 505 -15.02 13.20 -15.91
CA ALA A 505 -15.70 14.14 -15.03
C ALA A 505 -17.06 14.63 -15.60
N SER A 506 -17.22 14.57 -16.92
CA SER A 506 -18.47 14.86 -17.63
C SER A 506 -19.36 13.64 -17.87
N SER A 507 -19.06 12.50 -17.24
CA SER A 507 -19.87 11.29 -17.33
C SER A 507 -21.34 11.51 -16.91
N ASP A 508 -22.25 10.87 -17.64
CA ASP A 508 -23.68 10.78 -17.32
C ASP A 508 -23.95 9.88 -16.10
N VAL A 509 -23.00 9.01 -15.75
CA VAL A 509 -23.07 8.18 -14.55
C VAL A 509 -22.46 8.96 -13.39
N SER A 510 -23.31 9.43 -12.46
CA SER A 510 -22.88 10.25 -11.30
C SER A 510 -21.71 9.61 -10.57
N PHE A 511 -21.77 8.30 -10.29
CA PHE A 511 -20.68 7.58 -9.63
C PHE A 511 -19.34 7.82 -10.32
N VAL A 512 -19.26 7.60 -11.64
CA VAL A 512 -18.03 7.80 -12.40
C VAL A 512 -17.64 9.27 -12.41
N ALA A 513 -18.59 10.17 -12.65
CA ALA A 513 -18.29 11.60 -12.63
C ALA A 513 -17.70 12.06 -11.28
N ASP A 514 -18.23 11.56 -10.17
CA ASP A 514 -17.79 11.86 -8.81
C ASP A 514 -16.37 11.34 -8.52
N LEU A 515 -15.96 10.23 -9.15
CA LEU A 515 -14.57 9.75 -9.11
C LEU A 515 -13.56 10.78 -9.66
N PHE A 516 -14.01 11.71 -10.52
CA PHE A 516 -13.16 12.66 -11.25
C PHE A 516 -13.47 14.14 -10.97
N ARG A 517 -14.65 14.50 -10.45
CA ARG A 517 -15.06 15.90 -10.17
C ARG A 517 -14.35 16.55 -8.97
N GLY A 518 -13.80 15.76 -8.05
CA GLY A 518 -12.96 16.26 -6.93
C GLY A 518 -11.51 16.60 -7.32
N ALA A 519 -11.07 16.14 -8.51
CA ALA A 519 -9.65 16.13 -8.88
C ALA A 519 -9.04 17.51 -9.19
N THR A 520 -9.84 18.56 -9.34
CA THR A 520 -9.32 19.95 -9.43
C THR A 520 -8.85 20.50 -8.07
N SER A 521 -9.11 19.79 -6.98
CA SER A 521 -8.72 20.12 -5.60
C SER A 521 -8.05 18.97 -4.83
N ASP A 522 -7.79 17.81 -5.44
CA ASP A 522 -7.17 16.65 -4.79
C ASP A 522 -5.64 16.75 -4.66
N ALA A 523 -5.18 17.92 -4.22
CA ALA A 523 -3.94 18.05 -3.48
C ALA A 523 -4.28 18.40 -2.03
N GLU A 524 -5.23 17.71 -1.40
CA GLU A 524 -5.58 17.96 0.00
C GLU A 524 -6.28 16.74 0.60
N GLY A 525 -5.50 15.90 1.29
CA GLY A 525 -6.01 14.98 2.30
C GLY A 525 -5.96 15.64 3.68
N ALA A 526 -6.98 16.42 4.05
CA ALA A 526 -7.45 16.63 5.45
C ALA A 526 -8.62 17.65 5.50
N PRO A 527 -9.55 17.53 6.48
CA PRO A 527 -10.64 18.48 6.65
C PRO A 527 -10.13 19.74 7.38
N SER A 528 -10.43 20.92 6.85
CA SER A 528 -10.30 22.17 7.61
C SER A 528 -11.68 22.79 7.86
N SER A 529 -12.05 22.80 9.13
CA SER A 529 -13.10 23.66 9.68
C SER A 529 -12.57 25.09 9.72
N GLY A 530 -13.26 26.05 9.07
CA GLY A 530 -12.95 27.47 9.25
C GLY A 530 -13.51 28.40 8.17
N THR A 531 -14.67 29.00 8.47
CA THR A 531 -15.21 30.30 8.04
C THR A 531 -14.77 30.92 6.71
N VAL A 532 -15.76 31.07 5.83
CA VAL A 532 -15.76 31.84 4.57
C VAL A 532 -15.26 33.28 4.76
N SER A 533 -14.22 33.68 4.02
CA SER A 533 -14.00 35.08 3.64
C SER A 533 -13.43 35.17 2.23
N ARG A 534 -14.29 35.57 1.29
CA ARG A 534 -13.94 35.94 -0.09
C ARG A 534 -12.98 37.13 -0.09
N LYS A 535 -11.78 36.96 -0.65
CA LYS A 535 -11.00 38.07 -1.21
C LYS A 535 -10.76 37.80 -2.70
N MET A 536 -11.11 38.79 -3.52
CA MET A 536 -10.94 38.85 -4.97
C MET A 536 -9.46 38.81 -5.37
N PRO A 537 -9.07 38.22 -6.52
CA PRO A 537 -7.69 38.24 -6.97
C PRO A 537 -7.36 39.55 -7.71
N SER A 538 -6.32 40.25 -7.25
CA SER A 538 -5.68 41.34 -7.97
C SER A 538 -4.71 40.81 -9.03
N SER A 539 -4.78 41.39 -10.22
CA SER A 539 -3.97 41.10 -11.40
C SER A 539 -2.49 41.45 -11.23
N SER A 540 -1.60 40.46 -11.31
CA SER A 540 -0.27 40.49 -11.95
C SER A 540 0.59 39.35 -11.39
N GLY A 541 0.93 38.39 -12.23
CA GLY A 541 1.78 37.26 -11.83
C GLY A 541 1.74 36.18 -12.90
N THR A 542 2.89 35.97 -13.55
CA THR A 542 3.17 34.89 -14.49
C THR A 542 2.53 33.59 -14.02
N VAL A 543 1.65 33.02 -14.85
CA VAL A 543 1.03 31.72 -14.62
C VAL A 543 2.14 30.66 -14.61
N ARG A 544 2.64 30.31 -13.42
CA ARG A 544 3.40 29.08 -13.24
C ARG A 544 2.43 27.94 -13.55
N VAL A 545 2.63 27.30 -14.71
CA VAL A 545 2.00 26.02 -15.02
C VAL A 545 2.31 25.09 -13.85
N LYS A 546 1.31 24.76 -13.03
CA LYS A 546 1.45 23.76 -11.96
C LYS A 546 1.83 22.45 -12.65
N LYS A 547 3.07 22.01 -12.46
CA LYS A 547 3.52 20.70 -12.95
C LYS A 547 2.69 19.62 -12.27
N THR A 548 2.15 18.69 -13.03
CA THR A 548 1.44 17.51 -12.50
C THR A 548 2.43 16.71 -11.65
N PRO A 549 2.09 16.38 -10.39
CA PRO A 549 2.98 15.59 -9.54
C PRO A 549 3.10 14.17 -10.11
N THR A 550 4.33 13.69 -10.24
CA THR A 550 4.66 12.32 -10.68
C THR A 550 4.28 11.28 -9.63
N LEU A 551 4.30 10.00 -10.01
CA LEU A 551 4.03 8.90 -9.08
C LEU A 551 5.00 8.90 -7.89
N GLY A 552 6.30 9.08 -8.14
CA GLY A 552 7.33 9.15 -7.11
C GLY A 552 7.13 10.32 -6.13
N ALA A 553 6.72 11.49 -6.63
CA ALA A 553 6.41 12.64 -5.80
C ALA A 553 5.20 12.40 -4.89
N GLN A 554 4.10 11.89 -5.47
CA GLN A 554 2.89 11.54 -4.73
C GLN A 554 3.19 10.49 -3.65
N PHE A 555 3.94 9.44 -4.03
CA PHE A 555 4.35 8.37 -3.15
C PHE A 555 5.17 8.87 -1.95
N ASN A 556 6.17 9.73 -2.20
CA ASN A 556 7.01 10.29 -1.14
C ASN A 556 6.22 11.24 -0.21
N GLN A 557 5.25 11.98 -0.75
CA GLN A 557 4.35 12.82 0.04
C GLN A 557 3.47 11.97 0.96
N SER A 558 2.76 10.97 0.43
CA SER A 558 1.90 10.07 1.22
C SER A 558 2.68 9.35 2.32
N LEU A 559 3.93 8.98 2.06
CA LEU A 559 4.81 8.43 3.10
C LEU A 559 5.19 9.44 4.18
N GLY A 560 5.41 10.71 3.83
CA GLY A 560 5.66 11.77 4.80
C GLY A 560 4.46 11.99 5.72
N GLU A 561 3.26 11.97 5.16
CA GLU A 561 2.00 12.09 5.91
C GLU A 561 1.78 10.90 6.86
N LEU A 562 2.07 9.67 6.40
CA LEU A 562 2.04 8.47 7.25
C LEU A 562 3.01 8.60 8.44
N VAL A 563 4.27 8.93 8.20
CA VAL A 563 5.27 9.07 9.28
C VAL A 563 4.88 10.19 10.26
N THR A 564 4.31 11.28 9.77
CA THR A 564 3.79 12.37 10.61
C THR A 564 2.65 11.88 11.51
N THR A 565 1.71 11.11 10.94
CA THR A 565 0.59 10.51 11.68
C THR A 565 1.09 9.55 12.77
N LEU A 566 2.07 8.70 12.45
CA LEU A 566 2.67 7.77 13.40
C LEU A 566 3.43 8.50 14.53
N SER A 567 4.14 9.57 14.20
CA SER A 567 4.90 10.37 15.17
C SER A 567 4.00 11.14 16.15
N GLY A 568 2.73 11.39 15.80
CA GLY A 568 1.72 11.94 16.70
C GLY A 568 1.11 10.94 17.67
N CYS A 569 1.51 9.67 17.60
CA CYS A 569 1.00 8.58 18.45
C CYS A 569 2.12 7.99 19.30
N ASN A 570 1.77 7.28 20.39
CA ASN A 570 2.69 6.42 21.11
C ASN A 570 2.81 5.05 20.41
N PRO A 571 3.99 4.64 19.91
CA PRO A 571 4.14 3.46 19.06
C PRO A 571 4.43 2.17 19.84
N TYR A 572 3.81 1.08 19.41
CA TYR A 572 4.10 -0.30 19.80
C TYR A 572 4.53 -1.10 18.58
N PHE A 573 5.65 -1.83 18.68
CA PHE A 573 6.23 -2.49 17.52
C PHE A 573 6.04 -4.01 17.55
N ILE A 574 5.51 -4.54 16.44
CA ILE A 574 5.40 -5.98 16.20
C ILE A 574 6.27 -6.36 14.99
N ARG A 575 7.23 -7.26 15.21
CA ARG A 575 8.11 -7.82 14.18
C ARG A 575 7.67 -9.24 13.84
N CYS A 576 6.97 -9.37 12.72
CA CYS A 576 6.51 -10.64 12.18
C CYS A 576 7.63 -11.32 11.40
N VAL A 577 7.89 -12.60 11.71
CA VAL A 577 8.99 -13.40 11.15
C VAL A 577 8.44 -14.58 10.38
N LYS A 578 8.90 -14.73 9.14
CA LYS A 578 8.59 -15.87 8.28
C LYS A 578 9.57 -17.01 8.59
N PRO A 579 9.11 -18.20 9.03
CA PRO A 579 10.02 -19.26 9.49
C PRO A 579 10.62 -20.10 8.36
N ASN A 580 9.98 -20.18 7.19
CA ASN A 580 10.43 -20.99 6.06
C ASN A 580 9.80 -20.53 4.73
N LYS A 581 10.39 -20.93 3.60
CA LYS A 581 9.85 -20.62 2.26
C LYS A 581 8.73 -21.57 1.82
N ALA A 582 8.72 -22.78 2.37
CA ALA A 582 7.78 -23.85 2.02
C ALA A 582 6.33 -23.64 2.50
N LYS A 583 6.07 -22.57 3.28
CA LYS A 583 4.76 -22.30 3.91
C LYS A 583 4.29 -23.46 4.79
N SER A 584 5.22 -24.16 5.42
CA SER A 584 4.95 -25.40 6.17
C SER A 584 4.99 -25.15 7.69
N ALA A 585 4.06 -25.76 8.41
CA ALA A 585 4.06 -25.73 9.87
C ALA A 585 5.23 -26.53 10.46
N ALA A 586 5.68 -26.16 11.66
CA ALA A 586 6.75 -26.83 12.42
C ALA A 586 8.14 -26.87 11.75
N LEU A 587 8.32 -26.22 10.59
CA LEU A 587 9.60 -26.04 9.92
C LEU A 587 10.17 -24.65 10.23
N ILE A 588 11.43 -24.58 10.65
CA ILE A 588 12.15 -23.33 10.87
C ILE A 588 13.52 -23.38 10.19
N GLU A 589 13.74 -22.51 9.21
CA GLU A 589 14.99 -22.39 8.48
C GLU A 589 15.90 -21.37 9.19
N SER A 590 17.05 -21.82 9.70
CA SER A 590 17.92 -21.00 10.53
C SER A 590 18.40 -19.74 9.83
N GLN A 591 18.97 -19.90 8.63
CA GLN A 591 19.53 -18.78 7.87
C GLN A 591 18.47 -17.73 7.55
N MET A 592 17.27 -18.16 7.12
CA MET A 592 16.16 -17.27 6.79
C MET A 592 15.65 -16.47 7.99
N VAL A 593 15.53 -17.11 9.15
CA VAL A 593 15.13 -16.41 10.38
C VAL A 593 16.24 -15.46 10.84
N LEU A 594 17.50 -15.88 10.79
CA LEU A 594 18.64 -15.03 11.14
C LEU A 594 18.73 -13.78 10.26
N ASP A 595 18.52 -13.90 8.94
CA ASP A 595 18.58 -12.76 8.03
C ASP A 595 17.46 -11.75 8.33
N GLN A 596 16.25 -12.21 8.63
CA GLN A 596 15.17 -11.33 9.09
C GLN A 596 15.49 -10.69 10.44
N LEU A 597 16.04 -11.45 11.39
CA LEU A 597 16.45 -10.92 12.69
C LEU A 597 17.49 -9.81 12.49
N ARG A 598 18.53 -10.01 11.68
CA ARG A 598 19.53 -8.97 11.35
C ARG A 598 18.91 -7.67 10.85
N CYS A 599 17.86 -7.76 10.02
CA CYS A 599 17.12 -6.60 9.54
C CYS A 599 16.39 -5.86 10.68
N PHE A 600 15.95 -6.58 11.72
CA PHE A 600 15.32 -6.00 12.91
C PHE A 600 16.34 -5.55 13.97
N THR A 601 17.54 -6.15 13.99
CA THR A 601 18.33 -6.28 15.21
C THR A 601 19.81 -5.99 15.06
N ASN A 602 20.25 -5.29 14.00
CA ASN A 602 21.67 -4.97 13.81
C ASN A 602 22.30 -4.09 14.92
N ARG A 603 21.60 -3.82 16.04
CA ARG A 603 22.09 -3.66 17.43
C ARG A 603 20.98 -3.45 18.49
N THR A 604 19.70 -3.66 18.15
CA THR A 604 18.53 -3.39 19.02
C THR A 604 18.53 -4.15 20.35
N PHE A 605 19.12 -5.35 20.40
CA PHE A 605 19.15 -6.16 21.62
C PHE A 605 20.00 -5.55 22.74
N CYS A 606 20.96 -4.68 22.44
CA CYS A 606 21.81 -4.05 23.46
C CYS A 606 21.07 -2.98 24.28
N LEU A 607 19.99 -2.36 23.79
CA LEU A 607 19.33 -1.27 24.51
C LEU A 607 18.45 -1.75 25.68
N THR A 608 17.71 -2.83 25.49
CA THR A 608 16.65 -3.24 26.42
C THR A 608 17.13 -4.17 27.54
N CYS A 609 18.44 -4.45 27.59
CA CYS A 609 19.06 -5.35 28.57
C CYS A 609 19.93 -4.62 29.60
N PHE A 610 20.09 -3.30 29.49
CA PHE A 610 20.91 -2.49 30.40
C PHE A 610 20.10 -1.44 31.19
N ALA A 611 18.80 -1.68 31.36
CA ALA A 611 17.97 -0.99 32.35
C ALA A 611 17.85 -1.85 33.62
#